data_AF-A0A1T4RFW9-F1
#
_entry.id   AF-A0A1T4RFW9-F1
#
_cell.length_a   1.000
_cell.length_b   1.000
_cell.length_c   1.000
_cell.angle_alpha   90.00
_cell.angle_beta   90.00
_cell.angle_gamma   90.00
#
_symmetry.space_group_name_H-M   'P 1'
#
loop_
_entity.id
_entity.type
_entity.pdbx_description
1 polymer ?
#
loop_
_entity_poly.entity_id
_entity_poly.type
_entity_poly.pdbx_seq_one_letter_code
_entity_poly.pdbx_strand_id
1 'polypeptide(L)' 'MVEVFKTNVQAPAQADEIIAILQFHFPQTKINFDLQDCDRILRVEGHCAAEKIVHLVTANGFSCAVLE' A
#
# COMPACT_ATOMS: atom_id res chain seq x y z
N MET A 1 0.01 -11.00 9.90
CA MET A 1 -0.81 -11.26 8.70
C MET A 1 -0.16 -10.51 7.56
N VAL A 2 -0.22 -11.02 6.33
CA VAL A 2 0.29 -10.31 5.15
C VAL A 2 -0.90 -10.01 4.28
N GLU A 3 -1.12 -8.74 4.00
CA GLU A 3 -2.16 -8.28 3.08
C GLU A 3 -1.51 -7.76 1.81
N VAL A 4 -2.11 -8.10 0.68
CA VAL A 4 -1.61 -7.76 -0.64
C VAL A 4 -2.67 -6.92 -1.33
N PHE A 5 -2.25 -5.81 -1.91
CA PHE A 5 -3.14 -4.87 -2.57
C PHE A 5 -2.63 -4.58 -3.97
N LYS A 6 -3.54 -4.51 -4.94
CA LYS A 6 -3.26 -4.00 -6.27
C LYS A 6 -3.39 -2.49 -6.26
N THR A 7 -2.41 -1.79 -6.81
CA THR A 7 -2.46 -0.33 -6.91
C THR A 7 -2.19 0.17 -8.33
N ASN A 8 -2.40 1.46 -8.57
CA ASN A 8 -2.00 2.10 -9.83
C ASN A 8 -0.71 2.93 -9.72
N VAL A 9 0.04 2.77 -8.63
CA VAL A 9 1.28 3.51 -8.33
C VAL A 9 2.37 3.09 -9.32
N GLN A 10 2.99 4.04 -10.02
CA GLN A 10 3.97 3.73 -11.08
C GLN A 10 5.36 4.27 -10.75
N ALA A 11 5.40 5.41 -10.05
CA ALA A 11 6.64 6.07 -9.72
C ALA A 11 7.11 5.66 -8.31
N PRO A 12 8.41 5.41 -8.11
CA PRO A 12 8.96 5.14 -6.78
C PRO A 12 8.73 6.29 -5.80
N ALA A 13 8.72 7.54 -6.28
CA ALA A 13 8.41 8.70 -5.45
C ALA A 13 6.98 8.63 -4.86
N GLN A 14 5.99 8.23 -5.68
CA GLN A 14 4.61 8.05 -5.23
C GLN A 14 4.48 6.89 -4.24
N ALA A 15 5.22 5.80 -4.47
CA ALA A 15 5.26 4.67 -3.55
C ALA A 15 5.84 5.11 -2.19
N ASP A 16 6.93 5.88 -2.19
CA ASP A 16 7.57 6.38 -0.97
C ASP A 16 6.62 7.28 -0.16
N GLU A 17 5.88 8.18 -0.82
CA GLU A 17 4.86 9.01 -0.18
C GLU A 17 3.77 8.16 0.50
N ILE A 18 3.23 7.17 -0.21
CA ILE A 18 2.22 6.27 0.34
C ILE A 18 2.79 5.44 1.49
N ILE A 19 4.01 4.93 1.35
CA ILE A 19 4.70 4.17 2.40
C ILE A 19 4.81 5.04 3.64
N ALA A 20 5.25 6.30 3.53
CA ALA A 20 5.39 7.21 4.66
C ALA A 20 4.04 7.44 5.39
N ILE A 21 2.96 7.63 4.64
CA ILE A 21 1.61 7.80 5.20
C ILE A 21 1.15 6.52 5.92
N LEU A 22 1.33 5.36 5.29
CA LEU A 22 0.96 4.08 5.88
C LEU A 22 1.81 3.76 7.11
N GLN A 23 3.12 4.04 7.07
CA GLN A 23 4.05 3.88 8.21
C GLN A 23 3.63 4.78 9.39
N PHE A 24 3.22 6.02 9.11
CA PHE A 24 2.74 6.94 10.14
C PHE A 24 1.50 6.40 10.86
N HIS A 25 0.56 5.81 10.12
CA HIS A 25 -0.65 5.21 10.70
C HIS A 25 -0.41 3.82 11.30
N PHE A 26 0.57 3.09 10.78
CA PHE A 26 0.84 1.69 11.10
C PHE A 26 2.35 1.45 11.31
N PRO A 27 2.96 2.03 12.35
CA PRO A 27 4.41 2.00 12.55
C PRO A 27 4.97 0.59 12.82
N GLN A 28 4.12 -0.33 13.26
CA GLN A 28 4.47 -1.72 13.53
C GLN A 28 4.33 -2.64 12.31
N THR A 29 4.09 -2.07 11.13
CA THR A 29 3.81 -2.84 9.91
C THR A 29 4.89 -2.59 8.88
N LYS A 30 5.20 -3.64 8.13
CA LYS A 30 6.21 -3.61 7.10
C LYS A 30 5.52 -3.44 5.76
N ILE A 31 5.69 -2.28 5.16
CA ILE A 31 5.03 -1.89 3.91
C ILE A 31 6.08 -1.94 2.81
N ASN A 32 5.76 -2.59 1.70
CA ASN A 32 6.65 -2.69 0.55
C ASN A 32 5.85 -2.56 -0.74
N PHE A 33 6.38 -1.82 -1.71
CA PHE A 33 5.83 -1.74 -3.06
C PHE A 33 6.65 -2.58 -4.02
N ASP A 34 6.00 -3.45 -4.76
CA ASP A 34 6.56 -4.14 -5.91
C ASP A 34 6.12 -3.42 -7.19
N LEU A 35 6.99 -2.51 -7.65
CA LEU A 35 6.81 -1.77 -8.89
C LEU A 35 7.38 -2.51 -10.11
N GLN A 36 8.11 -3.62 -9.89
CA GLN A 36 8.60 -4.46 -10.99
C GLN A 36 7.50 -5.38 -11.51
N ASP A 37 6.58 -5.75 -10.63
CA ASP A 37 5.37 -6.45 -11.01
C ASP A 37 4.48 -5.55 -11.88
N CYS A 38 3.98 -6.10 -12.99
CA CYS A 38 3.07 -5.39 -13.89
C CYS A 38 1.79 -4.95 -13.15
N ASP A 39 1.41 -5.67 -12.09
CA ASP A 39 0.23 -5.39 -11.28
C ASP A 39 0.46 -4.35 -10.18
N ARG A 40 1.68 -3.83 -9.98
CA ARG A 40 2.01 -2.74 -9.04
C ARG A 40 1.47 -3.01 -7.64
N ILE A 41 2.08 -4.00 -7.01
CA ILE A 41 1.57 -4.63 -5.81
C ILE A 41 2.07 -3.88 -4.57
N LEU A 42 1.16 -3.51 -3.69
CA LEU A 42 1.46 -3.06 -2.33
C LEU A 42 1.32 -4.25 -1.39
N ARG A 43 2.40 -4.57 -0.67
CA ARG A 43 2.43 -5.63 0.33
C ARG A 43 2.57 -5.03 1.71
N VAL A 44 1.69 -5.40 2.63
CA VAL A 44 1.72 -4.92 4.01
C VAL A 44 1.72 -6.10 4.96
N GLU A 45 2.81 -6.25 5.71
CA GLU A 45 3.00 -7.31 6.70
C GLU A 45 2.82 -6.73 8.11
N GLY A 46 1.78 -7.15 8.83
CA GLY A 46 1.57 -6.76 10.22
C GLY A 46 0.11 -6.79 10.67
N HIS A 47 -0.22 -6.00 11.67
CA HIS A 47 -1.59 -5.78 12.14
C HIS A 47 -2.14 -4.49 11.52
N CYS A 48 -2.82 -4.64 10.39
CA CYS A 48 -3.44 -3.55 9.64
C CYS A 48 -4.91 -3.84 9.42
N ALA A 49 -5.69 -2.79 9.21
CA ALA A 49 -7.03 -2.91 8.65
C ALA A 49 -6.95 -2.65 7.13
N ALA A 50 -7.19 -3.68 6.31
CA ALA A 50 -7.20 -3.59 4.85
C ALA A 50 -8.02 -2.41 4.34
N GLU A 51 -9.23 -2.24 4.87
CA GLU A 51 -10.14 -1.15 4.52
C GLU A 51 -9.51 0.23 4.73
N LYS A 52 -8.74 0.38 5.81
CA LYS A 52 -8.07 1.65 6.15
C LYS A 52 -6.89 1.91 5.22
N ILE A 53 -6.15 0.87 4.81
CA ILE A 53 -5.10 1.00 3.80
C ILE A 53 -5.70 1.44 2.47
N VAL A 54 -6.76 0.75 2.00
CA VAL A 54 -7.46 1.10 0.76
C VAL A 54 -7.94 2.55 0.80
N HIS A 55 -8.53 2.98 1.92
CA HIS A 55 -9.02 4.35 2.09
C HIS A 55 -7.90 5.39 2.08
N LEU A 56 -6.78 5.13 2.76
CA LEU A 56 -5.62 6.04 2.76
C LEU A 56 -5.02 6.19 1.36
N VAL A 57 -4.86 5.09 0.62
CA VAL A 57 -4.30 5.11 -0.73
C VAL A 57 -5.25 5.83 -1.70
N THR A 58 -6.56 5.57 -1.62
CA THR A 58 -7.57 6.28 -2.44
C THR A 58 -7.73 7.75 -2.09
N ALA A 59 -7.61 8.13 -0.82
CA ALA A 59 -7.60 9.52 -0.39
C ALA A 59 -6.41 10.31 -0.96
N ASN A 60 -5.30 9.63 -1.29
CA ASN A 60 -4.13 10.23 -1.92
C ASN A 60 -4.20 10.24 -3.47
N GLY A 61 -5.34 9.87 -4.06
CA GLY A 61 -5.55 9.91 -5.51
C GLY A 61 -5.12 8.65 -6.26
N PHE A 62 -4.83 7.56 -5.56
CA PHE A 62 -4.41 6.29 -6.15
C PHE A 62 -5.50 5.23 -6.06
N SER A 63 -5.56 4.31 -7.02
CA SER A 63 -6.44 3.14 -6.92
C SER A 63 -5.80 2.10 -6.01
N CYS A 64 -6.59 1.49 -5.13
CA CYS A 64 -6.14 0.42 -4.24
C CYS A 64 -7.27 -0.62 -4.12
N ALA A 65 -6.94 -1.89 -4.33
CA ALA A 65 -7.88 -2.99 -4.17
C ALA A 65 -7.18 -4.15 -3.46
N VAL A 66 -7.84 -4.78 -2.50
CA VAL A 66 -7.34 -6.01 -1.87
C VAL A 66 -7.25 -7.12 -2.92
N LEU A 67 -6.17 -7.89 -2.86
CA LEU A 67 -5.99 -9.15 -3.58
C LEU A 67 -6.07 -10.31 -2.56
N GLU A 68 -6.90 -11.31 -2.86
CA GLU A 68 -7.04 -12.57 -2.11
C GLU A 68 -5.95 -13.58 -2.46
#